data_AF-A0A8S2P5I7-F1
#
_entry.id   AF-A0A8S2P5I7-F1
#
_cell.length_a   1.000
_cell.length_b   1.000
_cell.length_c   1.000
_cell.angle_alpha   90.00
_cell.angle_beta   90.00
_cell.angle_gamma   90.00
#
_symmetry.space_group_name_H-M   'P 1'
#
loop_
_entity.id
_entity.type
_entity.pdbx_description
1 polymer ?
#
loop_
_entity_poly.entity_id
_entity_poly.type
_entity_poly.pdbx_seq_one_letter_code
_entity_poly.pdbx_strand_id
1 'polypeptide(L)'
;MQEIVLFSALLSEMTFTWYNKPKNWSVNQTTINVHTDKNTDFWRKTHYGFERDSGHFYYHSLPGDQSFTVTVNVRGKYNTLYDQGGLMLRTDENNWIKCGVEYVDGQQFASVVVTVNGWSDWSVVPINAPEVLKLRARREKEAVHIDFAESEEGNFQMMRLAYLPITKRSKAMLTGIMCASPNNITQGFDISFENLNITKMAFWRAGSLFSSSTSSTTTNSNTVTQEMIERLCDRLQSATRSEDRRDAVRGLKGLSKKCKLEVGTQSMNLLANTLQGDRTDLDLIQLALETLANVVTYETGNDDEQANLPQDITVQFTELYIKDKTHVHAALELIE
;
A
#
# COMPACT_ATOMS: atom_id res chain seq x y z
N MET A 1 -10.12 -31.92 3.28
CA MET A 1 -10.26 -31.89 1.80
C MET A 1 -11.13 -30.74 1.28
N GLN A 2 -11.96 -30.09 2.12
CA GLN A 2 -12.77 -28.91 1.72
C GLN A 2 -12.03 -27.57 1.83
N GLU A 3 -11.02 -27.43 2.71
CA GLU A 3 -10.25 -26.18 2.87
C GLU A 3 -9.20 -25.94 1.77
N ILE A 4 -8.73 -26.99 1.09
CA ILE A 4 -7.72 -26.88 0.02
C ILE A 4 -8.34 -26.32 -1.28
N VAL A 5 -9.67 -26.44 -1.45
CA VAL A 5 -10.38 -25.96 -2.65
C VAL A 5 -10.74 -24.46 -2.56
N LEU A 6 -10.72 -23.86 -1.36
CA LEU A 6 -11.02 -22.44 -1.18
C LEU A 6 -9.80 -21.53 -1.41
N PHE A 7 -8.57 -22.04 -1.29
CA PHE A 7 -7.36 -21.26 -1.56
C PHE A 7 -7.00 -21.16 -3.05
N SER A 8 -7.52 -22.05 -3.91
CA SER A 8 -7.28 -21.99 -5.36
C SER A 8 -8.18 -20.97 -6.10
N ALA A 9 -9.16 -20.37 -5.42
CA ALA A 9 -10.12 -19.43 -6.01
C ALA A 9 -9.65 -17.96 -6.03
N LEU A 10 -8.48 -17.61 -5.46
CA LEU A 10 -8.02 -16.22 -5.39
C LEU A 10 -7.15 -15.75 -6.56
N LEU A 11 -6.73 -16.65 -7.45
CA LEU A 11 -6.08 -16.29 -8.72
C LEU A 11 -7.04 -16.34 -9.93
N SER A 12 -8.31 -16.74 -9.75
CA SER A 12 -9.25 -16.99 -10.85
C SER A 12 -9.99 -15.77 -11.40
N GLU A 13 -9.70 -14.54 -10.96
CA GLU A 13 -10.39 -13.33 -11.47
C GLU A 13 -9.48 -12.22 -12.03
N MET A 14 -8.15 -12.35 -11.95
CA MET A 14 -7.24 -11.33 -12.48
C MET A 14 -6.82 -11.65 -13.92
N THR A 15 -7.29 -10.84 -14.88
CA THR A 15 -6.81 -10.89 -16.26
C THR A 15 -5.50 -10.11 -16.39
N PHE A 16 -4.46 -10.76 -16.91
CA PHE A 16 -3.18 -10.14 -17.21
C PHE A 16 -3.00 -9.93 -18.72
N THR A 17 -2.33 -8.83 -19.08
CA THR A 17 -2.08 -8.42 -20.46
C THR A 17 -0.63 -8.04 -20.64
N TRP A 18 -0.07 -8.31 -21.81
CA TRP A 18 1.28 -7.88 -22.17
C TRP A 18 1.28 -6.47 -22.78
N TYR A 19 2.11 -5.60 -22.24
CA TYR A 19 2.70 -4.46 -22.91
C TYR A 19 4.04 -4.92 -23.52
N ASN A 20 4.19 -4.81 -24.83
CA ASN A 20 5.29 -5.40 -25.61
C ASN A 20 5.48 -6.91 -25.33
N LYS A 21 4.56 -7.73 -25.85
CA LYS A 21 4.60 -9.18 -25.65
C LYS A 21 5.91 -9.79 -26.19
N PRO A 22 6.66 -10.58 -25.39
CA PRO A 22 7.84 -11.30 -25.87
C PRO A 22 7.43 -12.41 -26.84
N LYS A 23 8.32 -12.75 -27.79
CA LYS A 23 8.08 -13.86 -28.73
C LYS A 23 7.92 -15.21 -28.01
N ASN A 24 8.73 -15.43 -26.98
CA ASN A 24 8.83 -16.71 -26.28
C ASN A 24 8.52 -16.50 -24.80
N TRP A 25 7.37 -16.99 -24.38
CA TRP A 25 6.97 -17.01 -22.97
C TRP A 25 5.97 -18.14 -22.74
N SER A 26 5.85 -18.54 -21.49
CA SER A 26 4.83 -19.47 -21.04
C SER A 26 4.35 -19.08 -19.65
N VAL A 27 3.13 -19.48 -19.32
CA VAL A 27 2.56 -19.31 -17.99
C VAL A 27 1.96 -20.63 -17.56
N ASN A 28 2.25 -21.03 -16.33
CA ASN A 28 1.56 -22.11 -15.64
C ASN A 28 0.90 -21.54 -14.37
N GLN A 29 0.41 -22.40 -13.47
CA GLN A 29 -0.36 -21.97 -12.29
C GLN A 29 0.39 -21.00 -11.36
N THR A 30 1.71 -21.12 -11.25
CA THR A 30 2.51 -20.35 -10.27
C THR A 30 3.67 -19.59 -10.90
N THR A 31 4.02 -19.90 -12.16
CA THR A 31 5.26 -19.45 -12.79
C THR A 31 5.01 -18.86 -14.17
N ILE A 32 5.60 -17.70 -14.43
CA ILE A 32 5.69 -17.08 -15.74
C ILE A 32 7.13 -17.18 -16.20
N ASN A 33 7.38 -17.84 -17.32
CA ASN A 33 8.71 -17.94 -17.92
C ASN A 33 8.77 -17.04 -19.15
N VAL A 34 9.86 -16.30 -19.29
CA VAL A 34 10.07 -15.37 -20.40
C VAL A 34 11.48 -15.57 -20.93
N HIS A 35 11.60 -15.64 -22.25
CA HIS A 35 12.84 -15.33 -22.93
C HIS A 35 12.69 -13.93 -23.55
N THR A 36 13.45 -12.98 -23.04
CA THR A 36 13.35 -11.57 -23.47
C THR A 36 13.75 -11.43 -24.94
N ASP A 37 13.12 -10.52 -25.67
CA ASP A 37 13.62 -10.08 -26.96
C ASP A 37 14.79 -9.10 -26.75
N LYS A 38 15.79 -9.12 -27.64
CA LYS A 38 16.89 -8.16 -27.65
C LYS A 38 16.44 -6.71 -27.93
N ASN A 39 17.28 -5.74 -27.55
CA ASN A 39 17.06 -4.30 -27.74
C ASN A 39 15.75 -3.79 -27.10
N THR A 40 15.42 -4.32 -25.92
CA THR A 40 14.24 -3.94 -25.15
C THR A 40 14.66 -3.20 -23.90
N ASP A 41 13.99 -2.09 -23.56
CA ASP A 41 14.31 -1.28 -22.37
C ASP A 41 13.16 -0.33 -21.98
N PHE A 42 13.20 0.17 -20.75
CA PHE A 42 12.40 1.27 -20.24
C PHE A 42 13.31 2.35 -19.64
N TRP A 43 13.36 3.52 -20.28
CA TRP A 43 14.14 4.67 -19.82
C TRP A 43 13.59 5.98 -20.38
N ARG A 44 13.68 7.07 -19.62
CA ARG A 44 13.33 8.42 -20.07
C ARG A 44 14.43 9.43 -19.79
N LYS A 45 15.07 9.92 -20.86
CA LYS A 45 15.86 11.16 -21.01
C LYS A 45 17.08 11.34 -20.11
N THR A 46 16.97 11.10 -18.81
CA THR A 46 18.00 11.41 -17.83
C THR A 46 19.36 10.86 -18.25
N HIS A 47 20.38 11.71 -18.18
CA HIS A 47 21.77 11.47 -18.58
C HIS A 47 21.99 11.13 -20.06
N TYR A 48 21.30 10.13 -20.61
CA TYR A 48 21.56 9.58 -21.94
C TYR A 48 20.83 10.30 -23.09
N GLY A 49 19.83 11.13 -22.80
CA GLY A 49 19.06 11.90 -23.80
C GLY A 49 18.10 11.08 -24.68
N PHE A 50 18.17 9.75 -24.64
CA PHE A 50 17.24 8.87 -25.36
C PHE A 50 16.02 8.48 -24.52
N GLU A 51 14.99 7.98 -25.20
CA GLU A 51 13.83 7.35 -24.58
C GLU A 51 13.66 5.92 -25.09
N ARG A 52 13.24 5.02 -24.19
CA ARG A 52 12.93 3.62 -24.47
C ARG A 52 11.67 3.23 -23.72
N ASP A 53 10.81 2.51 -24.41
CA ASP A 53 9.52 2.03 -23.90
C ASP A 53 9.16 0.67 -24.52
N SER A 54 10.19 -0.14 -24.77
CA SER A 54 10.13 -1.39 -25.53
C SER A 54 10.30 -2.65 -24.67
N GLY A 55 10.57 -2.49 -23.37
CA GLY A 55 10.65 -3.60 -22.41
C GLY A 55 9.35 -4.40 -22.32
N HIS A 56 9.44 -5.65 -21.89
CA HIS A 56 8.30 -6.54 -21.73
C HIS A 56 7.66 -6.32 -20.37
N PHE A 57 6.34 -6.09 -20.34
CA PHE A 57 5.61 -5.85 -19.10
C PHE A 57 4.28 -6.61 -19.11
N TYR A 58 4.12 -7.58 -18.22
CA TYR A 58 2.90 -8.38 -18.08
C TYR A 58 2.16 -7.95 -16.83
N TYR A 59 0.98 -7.38 -17.02
CA TYR A 59 0.33 -6.59 -15.98
C TYR A 59 -1.15 -6.89 -15.82
N HIS A 60 -1.63 -6.67 -14.60
CA HIS A 60 -3.04 -6.51 -14.28
C HIS A 60 -3.35 -5.02 -14.06
N SER A 61 -4.55 -4.59 -14.45
CA SER A 61 -4.99 -3.20 -14.30
C SER A 61 -5.79 -3.03 -13.01
N LEU A 62 -5.28 -2.20 -12.09
CA LEU A 62 -5.98 -1.81 -10.87
C LEU A 62 -6.55 -0.38 -10.99
N PRO A 63 -7.62 -0.04 -10.27
CA PRO A 63 -8.02 1.35 -10.10
C PRO A 63 -6.87 2.19 -9.53
N GLY A 64 -6.70 3.42 -10.02
CA GLY A 64 -5.57 4.27 -9.68
C GLY A 64 -5.53 4.69 -8.20
N ASP A 65 -6.66 4.76 -7.51
CA ASP A 65 -6.76 5.06 -6.08
C ASP A 65 -6.65 3.82 -5.18
N GLN A 66 -6.61 2.61 -5.76
CA GLN A 66 -6.50 1.37 -5.01
C GLN A 66 -5.11 1.26 -4.37
N SER A 67 -5.08 1.06 -3.05
CA SER A 67 -3.88 0.64 -2.34
C SER A 67 -3.70 -0.87 -2.46
N PHE A 68 -2.47 -1.35 -2.63
CA PHE A 68 -2.18 -2.76 -2.83
C PHE A 68 -0.74 -3.08 -2.48
N THR A 69 -0.48 -4.38 -2.27
CA THR A 69 0.86 -4.94 -2.26
C THR A 69 0.99 -5.92 -3.41
N VAL A 70 2.10 -5.86 -4.14
CA VAL A 70 2.51 -6.86 -5.11
C VAL A 70 3.81 -7.51 -4.68
N THR A 71 3.88 -8.83 -4.75
CA THR A 71 5.10 -9.61 -4.46
C THR A 71 5.40 -10.60 -5.58
N VAL A 72 6.67 -10.89 -5.81
CA VAL A 72 7.12 -11.90 -6.76
C VAL A 72 8.50 -12.43 -6.39
N ASN A 73 8.76 -13.70 -6.68
CA ASN A 73 10.10 -14.28 -6.66
C ASN A 73 10.68 -14.24 -8.08
N VAL A 74 11.89 -13.70 -8.25
CA VAL A 74 12.52 -13.52 -9.56
C VAL A 74 13.78 -14.36 -9.64
N ARG A 75 13.89 -15.16 -10.72
CA ARG A 75 15.09 -15.97 -11.02
C ARG A 75 15.50 -15.69 -12.46
N GLY A 76 16.71 -15.17 -12.68
CA GLY A 76 17.17 -14.79 -14.01
C GLY A 76 18.55 -15.34 -14.32
N LYS A 77 18.76 -15.77 -15.57
CA LYS A 77 20.09 -16.12 -16.09
C LYS A 77 20.80 -14.87 -16.62
N TYR A 78 21.02 -13.90 -15.74
CA TYR A 78 21.66 -12.61 -16.09
C TYR A 78 23.10 -12.85 -16.57
N ASN A 79 23.45 -12.34 -17.75
CA ASN A 79 24.76 -12.58 -18.34
C ASN A 79 25.30 -11.39 -19.14
N THR A 80 24.41 -10.55 -19.68
CA THR A 80 24.79 -9.42 -20.54
C THR A 80 24.52 -8.11 -19.83
N LEU A 81 25.37 -7.11 -20.10
CA LEU A 81 25.23 -5.76 -19.59
C LEU A 81 23.79 -5.23 -19.79
N TYR A 82 23.18 -4.81 -18.70
CA TYR A 82 21.82 -4.31 -18.55
C TYR A 82 20.69 -5.35 -18.68
N ASP A 83 20.94 -6.65 -18.60
CA ASP A 83 19.86 -7.62 -18.41
C ASP A 83 19.05 -7.24 -17.14
N GLN A 84 17.73 -7.10 -17.29
CA GLN A 84 16.84 -6.55 -16.26
C GLN A 84 15.62 -7.43 -16.01
N GLY A 85 15.21 -7.55 -14.75
CA GLY A 85 14.03 -8.35 -14.38
C GLY A 85 13.46 -8.06 -13.00
N GLY A 86 12.14 -7.84 -12.91
CA GLY A 86 11.43 -7.67 -11.64
C GLY A 86 9.99 -7.21 -11.79
N LEU A 87 9.60 -6.17 -11.05
CA LEU A 87 8.26 -5.59 -11.03
C LEU A 87 8.22 -4.25 -11.77
N MET A 88 7.04 -3.89 -12.27
CA MET A 88 6.72 -2.55 -12.72
C MET A 88 5.33 -2.11 -12.26
N LEU A 89 5.26 -0.85 -11.83
CA LEU A 89 4.03 -0.09 -11.57
C LEU A 89 4.00 1.05 -12.58
N ARG A 90 2.93 1.17 -13.37
CA ARG A 90 2.87 2.12 -14.50
C ARG A 90 1.51 2.74 -14.62
N THR A 91 1.46 4.06 -14.77
CA THR A 91 0.23 4.77 -15.13
C THR A 91 0.20 5.10 -16.62
N ASP A 92 1.33 5.56 -17.17
CA ASP A 92 1.49 5.90 -18.58
C ASP A 92 2.98 5.87 -18.99
N GLU A 93 3.28 6.24 -20.24
CA GLU A 93 4.62 6.21 -20.80
C GLU A 93 5.63 7.13 -20.10
N ASN A 94 5.14 8.16 -19.41
CA ASN A 94 5.95 9.17 -18.72
C ASN A 94 5.98 8.97 -17.21
N ASN A 95 5.22 8.01 -16.67
CA ASN A 95 5.02 7.82 -15.24
C ASN A 95 4.97 6.33 -14.90
N TRP A 96 6.08 5.81 -14.40
CA TRP A 96 6.24 4.41 -14.01
C TRP A 96 7.40 4.22 -13.04
N ILE A 97 7.36 3.13 -12.28
CA ILE A 97 8.49 2.63 -11.52
C ILE A 97 8.78 1.21 -12.00
N LYS A 98 10.04 0.91 -12.28
CA LYS A 98 10.54 -0.46 -12.40
C LYS A 98 11.48 -0.77 -11.25
N CYS A 99 11.43 -1.98 -10.73
CA CYS A 99 12.38 -2.46 -9.74
C CYS A 99 12.70 -3.94 -9.93
N GLY A 100 13.90 -4.36 -9.56
CA GLY A 100 14.33 -5.75 -9.69
C GLY A 100 15.83 -5.90 -9.76
N VAL A 101 16.30 -6.96 -10.43
CA VAL A 101 17.71 -7.12 -10.74
C VAL A 101 18.04 -6.30 -11.99
N GLU A 102 19.20 -5.64 -11.96
CA GLU A 102 19.87 -5.10 -13.14
C GLU A 102 21.34 -5.51 -13.13
N TYR A 103 21.79 -6.13 -14.22
CA TYR A 103 23.16 -6.64 -14.33
C TYR A 103 24.09 -5.60 -14.95
N VAL A 104 25.13 -5.20 -14.23
CA VAL A 104 26.08 -4.19 -14.70
C VAL A 104 27.51 -4.67 -14.42
N ASP A 105 28.32 -4.77 -15.47
CA ASP A 105 29.76 -5.07 -15.40
C ASP A 105 30.14 -6.26 -14.51
N GLY A 106 29.43 -7.39 -14.65
CA GLY A 106 29.72 -8.60 -13.87
C GLY A 106 28.95 -8.71 -12.55
N GLN A 107 28.27 -7.65 -12.14
CA GLN A 107 27.62 -7.52 -10.83
C GLN A 107 26.09 -7.42 -10.99
N GLN A 108 25.34 -8.14 -10.16
CA GLN A 108 23.90 -7.92 -10.03
C GLN A 108 23.64 -6.80 -9.03
N PHE A 109 22.72 -5.90 -9.39
CA PHE A 109 22.23 -4.85 -8.52
C PHE A 109 20.74 -5.03 -8.27
N ALA A 110 20.31 -4.83 -7.03
CA ALA A 110 18.94 -4.52 -6.74
C ALA A 110 18.70 -3.05 -7.16
N SER A 111 17.88 -2.86 -8.18
CA SER A 111 17.74 -1.62 -8.94
C SER A 111 16.32 -1.09 -8.87
N VAL A 112 16.17 0.24 -8.78
CA VAL A 112 14.90 0.94 -8.97
C VAL A 112 15.10 2.10 -9.92
N VAL A 113 14.23 2.20 -10.92
CA VAL A 113 14.08 3.42 -11.72
C VAL A 113 12.70 4.00 -11.50
N VAL A 114 12.65 5.22 -10.97
CA VAL A 114 11.44 6.01 -10.78
C VAL A 114 11.36 7.01 -11.92
N THR A 115 10.36 6.89 -12.78
CA THR A 115 10.12 7.81 -13.89
C THR A 115 8.87 8.62 -13.62
N VAL A 116 9.02 9.94 -13.52
CA VAL A 116 7.91 10.88 -13.31
C VAL A 116 8.06 12.03 -14.29
N ASN A 117 6.96 12.41 -14.94
CA ASN A 117 6.94 13.48 -15.96
C ASN A 117 8.00 13.28 -17.07
N GLY A 118 8.27 12.02 -17.42
CA GLY A 118 9.23 11.65 -18.46
C GLY A 118 10.69 11.89 -18.08
N TRP A 119 11.04 11.82 -16.80
CA TRP A 119 12.43 11.85 -16.34
C TRP A 119 12.68 10.66 -15.41
N SER A 120 13.67 9.84 -15.74
CA SER A 120 14.04 8.65 -14.97
C SER A 120 15.07 9.01 -13.89
N ASP A 121 14.83 8.59 -12.65
CA ASP A 121 15.74 8.64 -11.52
C ASP A 121 16.11 7.20 -11.14
N TRP A 122 17.41 6.88 -11.18
CA TRP A 122 17.92 5.52 -11.03
C TRP A 122 18.75 5.38 -9.74
N SER A 123 18.43 4.36 -8.96
CA SER A 123 19.18 3.98 -7.76
C SER A 123 19.45 2.47 -7.74
N VAL A 124 20.62 2.09 -7.25
CA VAL A 124 21.08 0.71 -7.19
C VAL A 124 21.73 0.38 -5.85
N VAL A 125 21.61 -0.88 -5.43
CA VAL A 125 22.31 -1.49 -4.30
C VAL A 125 22.97 -2.78 -4.78
N PRO A 126 24.28 -3.01 -4.57
CA PRO A 126 24.91 -4.26 -4.95
C PRO A 126 24.36 -5.43 -4.12
N ILE A 127 24.14 -6.57 -4.75
CA ILE A 127 23.64 -7.80 -4.12
C ILE A 127 24.52 -9.00 -4.48
N ASN A 128 24.49 -10.07 -3.68
CA ASN A 128 25.40 -11.20 -3.84
C ASN A 128 24.89 -12.24 -4.86
N ALA A 129 24.40 -11.76 -6.01
CA ALA A 129 23.86 -12.57 -7.11
C ALA A 129 23.01 -13.77 -6.62
N PRO A 130 21.97 -13.52 -5.80
CA PRO A 130 21.19 -14.59 -5.20
C PRO A 130 20.48 -15.43 -6.25
N GLU A 131 20.22 -16.68 -5.93
CA GLU A 131 19.43 -17.57 -6.79
C GLU A 131 18.02 -17.02 -7.02
N VAL A 132 17.47 -16.36 -5.99
CA VAL A 132 16.16 -15.69 -6.01
C VAL A 132 16.30 -14.27 -5.47
N LEU A 133 15.75 -13.30 -6.20
CA LEU A 133 15.42 -12.01 -5.62
C LEU A 133 13.91 -11.96 -5.37
N LYS A 134 13.51 -11.90 -4.10
CA LYS A 134 12.12 -11.67 -3.72
C LYS A 134 11.87 -10.17 -3.70
N LEU A 135 10.86 -9.72 -4.42
CA LEU A 135 10.50 -8.30 -4.53
C LEU A 135 9.14 -8.05 -3.91
N ARG A 136 8.98 -6.87 -3.31
CA ARG A 136 7.70 -6.34 -2.87
C ARG A 136 7.59 -4.87 -3.25
N ALA A 137 6.48 -4.51 -3.89
CA ALA A 137 6.07 -3.12 -4.02
C ALA A 137 4.72 -2.92 -3.31
N ARG A 138 4.68 -2.00 -2.36
CA ARG A 138 3.46 -1.61 -1.64
C ARG A 138 3.11 -0.19 -2.02
N ARG A 139 1.91 -0.02 -2.54
CA ARG A 139 1.38 1.28 -2.93
C ARG A 139 0.26 1.70 -2.01
N GLU A 140 0.42 2.89 -1.43
CA GLU A 140 -0.57 3.58 -0.61
C GLU A 140 -0.70 5.01 -1.11
N LYS A 141 -1.87 5.34 -1.68
CA LYS A 141 -2.09 6.62 -2.38
C LYS A 141 -1.03 6.86 -3.47
N GLU A 142 -0.24 7.93 -3.37
CA GLU A 142 0.85 8.29 -4.27
C GLU A 142 2.21 7.67 -3.90
N ALA A 143 2.33 7.10 -2.71
CA ALA A 143 3.58 6.55 -2.20
C ALA A 143 3.75 5.09 -2.62
N VAL A 144 4.94 4.73 -3.06
CA VAL A 144 5.35 3.37 -3.39
C VAL A 144 6.58 3.00 -2.58
N HIS A 145 6.43 2.04 -1.67
CA HIS A 145 7.53 1.38 -0.98
C HIS A 145 8.00 0.19 -1.80
N ILE A 146 9.32 0.06 -1.96
CA ILE A 146 9.96 -1.04 -2.67
C ILE A 146 10.95 -1.70 -1.73
N ASP A 147 10.72 -2.99 -1.51
CA ASP A 147 11.55 -3.84 -0.67
C ASP A 147 12.06 -5.04 -1.48
N PHE A 148 13.18 -5.60 -1.04
CA PHE A 148 13.74 -6.83 -1.61
C PHE A 148 14.27 -7.77 -0.51
N ALA A 149 14.44 -9.05 -0.84
CA ALA A 149 15.19 -10.01 -0.05
C ALA A 149 15.98 -10.94 -0.99
N GLU A 150 17.21 -11.30 -0.60
CA GLU A 150 18.12 -12.15 -1.37
C GLU A 150 17.85 -13.67 -1.20
N SER A 151 16.64 -14.03 -0.75
CA SER A 151 16.14 -15.41 -0.69
C SER A 151 14.61 -15.43 -0.52
N GLU A 152 13.97 -16.58 -0.73
CA GLU A 152 12.51 -16.72 -0.59
C GLU A 152 12.00 -16.50 0.84
N GLU A 153 12.78 -16.96 1.83
CA GLU A 153 12.51 -16.85 3.27
C GLU A 153 13.19 -15.63 3.92
N GLY A 154 13.91 -14.84 3.12
CA GLY A 154 14.67 -13.70 3.60
C GLY A 154 13.80 -12.57 4.14
N ASN A 155 14.37 -11.82 5.09
CA ASN A 155 13.75 -10.61 5.59
C ASN A 155 13.81 -9.49 4.55
N PHE A 156 12.69 -8.83 4.33
CA PHE A 156 12.63 -7.68 3.43
C PHE A 156 13.48 -6.52 3.95
N GLN A 157 14.28 -5.96 3.05
CA GLN A 157 15.02 -4.72 3.24
C GLN A 157 14.46 -3.67 2.29
N MET A 158 14.23 -2.47 2.82
CA MET A 158 13.69 -1.36 2.03
C MET A 158 14.77 -0.80 1.11
N MET A 159 14.43 -0.66 -0.18
CA MET A 159 15.30 -0.11 -1.21
C MET A 159 14.91 1.34 -1.56
N ARG A 160 13.60 1.63 -1.64
CA ARG A 160 13.12 2.94 -2.07
C ARG A 160 11.73 3.24 -1.49
N LEU A 161 11.52 4.50 -1.12
CA LEU A 161 10.21 5.13 -1.06
C LEU A 161 10.15 6.17 -2.17
N ALA A 162 9.15 6.06 -3.04
CA ALA A 162 9.03 6.92 -4.21
C ALA A 162 7.61 7.45 -4.38
N TYR A 163 7.53 8.60 -5.02
CA TYR A 163 6.28 9.19 -5.49
C TYR A 163 5.96 8.66 -6.90
N LEU A 164 4.74 8.16 -7.08
CA LEU A 164 4.19 7.78 -8.39
C LEU A 164 2.76 8.34 -8.53
N PRO A 165 2.56 9.39 -9.34
CA PRO A 165 1.24 10.03 -9.49
C PRO A 165 0.28 9.15 -10.29
N ILE A 166 -1.01 9.22 -9.94
CA ILE A 166 -2.09 8.94 -10.91
C ILE A 166 -2.25 10.17 -11.80
N THR A 167 -2.27 9.95 -13.11
CA THR A 167 -2.37 11.05 -14.08
C THR A 167 -3.80 11.23 -14.55
N LYS A 168 -4.13 12.44 -15.02
CA LYS A 168 -5.45 12.70 -15.63
C LYS A 168 -5.70 11.84 -16.87
N ARG A 169 -4.61 11.39 -17.53
CA ARG A 169 -4.65 10.55 -18.74
C ARG A 169 -4.96 9.09 -18.42
N SER A 170 -4.51 8.59 -17.27
CA SER A 170 -4.71 7.20 -16.87
C SER A 170 -5.17 7.13 -15.42
N LYS A 171 -6.43 6.74 -15.23
CA LYS A 171 -6.99 6.44 -13.91
C LYS A 171 -6.69 5.01 -13.44
N ALA A 172 -5.81 4.30 -14.14
CA ALA A 172 -5.44 2.93 -13.82
C ALA A 172 -3.97 2.88 -13.36
N MET A 173 -3.71 1.95 -12.43
CA MET A 173 -2.36 1.54 -12.07
C MET A 173 -2.11 0.15 -12.66
N LEU A 174 -1.31 0.09 -13.72
CA LEU A 174 -0.88 -1.16 -14.32
C LEU A 174 0.22 -1.74 -13.44
N THR A 175 0.03 -2.97 -12.98
CA THR A 175 0.93 -3.61 -11.99
C THR A 175 1.26 -5.03 -12.43
N GLY A 176 2.54 -5.39 -12.42
CA GLY A 176 2.95 -6.74 -12.72
C GLY A 176 4.46 -6.89 -12.92
N ILE A 177 4.85 -7.92 -13.67
CA ILE A 177 6.26 -8.27 -13.88
C ILE A 177 6.82 -7.56 -15.11
N MET A 178 8.11 -7.24 -15.06
CA MET A 178 8.83 -6.56 -16.14
C MET A 178 10.19 -7.21 -16.38
N CYS A 179 10.57 -7.37 -17.64
CA CYS A 179 11.94 -7.76 -18.02
C CYS A 179 12.37 -7.10 -19.34
N ALA A 180 13.69 -6.95 -19.51
CA ALA A 180 14.27 -6.25 -20.64
C ALA A 180 15.73 -6.69 -20.89
N SER A 181 16.13 -6.64 -22.17
CA SER A 181 17.50 -6.90 -22.66
C SER A 181 17.97 -5.72 -23.53
N PRO A 182 18.52 -4.64 -22.93
CA PRO A 182 18.83 -3.41 -23.64
C PRO A 182 20.02 -3.53 -24.59
N ASN A 183 20.99 -4.38 -24.26
CA ASN A 183 22.21 -4.55 -25.05
C ASN A 183 21.92 -5.24 -26.39
N ASN A 184 22.60 -4.80 -27.44
CA ASN A 184 22.38 -5.27 -28.81
C ASN A 184 23.15 -6.55 -29.18
N ILE A 185 24.04 -7.02 -28.30
CA ILE A 185 24.86 -8.22 -28.50
C ILE A 185 24.08 -9.47 -28.07
N THR A 186 23.27 -9.39 -27.01
CA THR A 186 22.45 -10.51 -26.55
C THR A 186 21.27 -10.78 -27.51
N GLN A 187 20.83 -12.03 -27.60
CA GLN A 187 19.54 -12.35 -28.25
C GLN A 187 18.36 -12.31 -27.28
N GLY A 188 18.63 -12.06 -25.99
CA GLY A 188 17.69 -12.26 -24.90
C GLY A 188 18.31 -13.14 -23.81
N PHE A 189 17.62 -13.24 -22.69
CA PHE A 189 17.95 -14.17 -21.61
C PHE A 189 16.68 -14.77 -21.01
N ASP A 190 16.83 -15.91 -20.35
CA ASP A 190 15.74 -16.59 -19.66
C ASP A 190 15.55 -16.00 -18.26
N ILE A 191 14.29 -15.72 -17.92
CA ILE A 191 13.87 -15.28 -16.60
C ILE A 191 12.55 -15.92 -16.22
N SER A 192 12.42 -16.32 -14.95
CA SER A 192 11.17 -16.80 -14.36
C SER A 192 10.69 -15.88 -13.25
N PHE A 193 9.36 -15.77 -13.17
CA PHE A 193 8.64 -15.04 -12.14
C PHE A 193 7.69 -16.02 -11.46
N GLU A 194 7.93 -16.24 -10.18
CA GLU A 194 7.23 -17.24 -9.38
C GLU A 194 6.38 -16.56 -8.31
N ASN A 195 5.22 -17.14 -8.04
CA ASN A 195 4.32 -16.73 -6.96
C ASN A 195 3.95 -15.23 -7.03
N LEU A 196 3.73 -14.70 -8.24
CA LEU A 196 3.22 -13.35 -8.43
C LEU A 196 1.87 -13.22 -7.71
N ASN A 197 1.84 -12.36 -6.69
CA ASN A 197 0.65 -12.12 -5.90
C ASN A 197 0.38 -10.62 -5.82
N ILE A 198 -0.83 -10.22 -6.15
CA ILE A 198 -1.33 -8.87 -5.98
C ILE A 198 -2.45 -8.92 -4.95
N THR A 199 -2.20 -8.39 -3.76
CA THR A 199 -3.20 -8.28 -2.70
C THR A 199 -3.68 -6.83 -2.65
N LYS A 200 -4.95 -6.62 -3.02
CA LYS A 200 -5.62 -5.33 -2.79
C LYS A 200 -5.68 -5.11 -1.29
N MET A 201 -5.17 -3.97 -0.85
CA MET A 201 -5.39 -3.55 0.53
C MET A 201 -6.81 -3.00 0.60
N ALA A 202 -7.56 -3.40 1.62
CA ALA A 202 -8.87 -2.82 1.84
C ALA A 202 -8.74 -1.29 1.82
N PHE A 203 -9.69 -0.62 1.16
CA PHE A 203 -9.74 0.84 1.18
C PHE A 203 -9.74 1.23 2.66
N TRP A 204 -8.66 1.87 3.10
CA TRP A 204 -8.47 2.27 4.48
C TRP A 204 -9.53 3.35 4.79
N ARG A 205 -10.73 2.93 5.22
CA ARG A 205 -11.50 3.73 6.16
C ARG A 205 -10.60 3.85 7.39
N ALA A 206 -10.49 5.03 7.99
CA ALA A 206 -9.57 5.31 9.10
C ALA A 206 -9.62 4.31 10.29
N GLY A 207 -10.59 3.39 10.29
CA GLY A 207 -10.79 2.23 11.16
C GLY A 207 -9.80 1.06 11.11
N SER A 208 -8.69 1.08 10.37
CA SER A 208 -7.80 -0.11 10.27
C SER A 208 -6.37 0.08 10.78
N LEU A 209 -6.05 1.20 11.44
CA LEU A 209 -4.67 1.50 11.89
C LEU A 209 -4.12 0.59 12.99
N PHE A 210 -4.91 -0.35 13.53
CA PHE A 210 -4.44 -1.15 14.66
C PHE A 210 -4.99 -2.56 14.67
N SER A 211 -4.65 -3.29 13.63
CA SER A 211 -4.54 -4.74 13.73
C SER A 211 -3.20 -5.20 13.17
N SER A 212 -2.16 -5.08 13.98
CA SER A 212 -1.16 -6.16 14.02
C SER A 212 -0.45 -6.25 15.38
N SER A 213 -0.54 -7.46 15.93
CA SER A 213 0.35 -8.10 16.90
C SER A 213 0.57 -7.43 18.26
N THR A 214 -0.26 -7.80 19.24
CA THR A 214 0.18 -7.97 20.64
C THR A 214 -0.12 -9.41 21.10
N SER A 215 0.68 -10.36 20.65
CA SER A 215 1.75 -10.87 21.49
C SER A 215 1.60 -11.20 22.99
N SER A 216 0.43 -11.24 23.66
CA SER A 216 0.29 -11.93 24.99
C SER A 216 -1.12 -11.88 25.60
N THR A 217 -1.76 -13.04 25.72
CA THR A 217 -2.58 -13.52 26.87
C THR A 217 -3.67 -12.62 27.48
N THR A 218 -4.64 -12.07 26.71
CA THR A 218 -5.95 -11.60 27.27
C THR A 218 -7.08 -11.62 26.21
N THR A 219 -7.49 -12.79 25.71
CA THR A 219 -8.27 -12.90 24.44
C THR A 219 -9.79 -12.76 24.51
N ASN A 220 -10.43 -12.57 25.66
CA ASN A 220 -11.91 -12.49 25.72
C ASN A 220 -12.49 -11.09 25.97
N SER A 221 -11.77 -10.15 26.58
CA SER A 221 -12.31 -8.80 26.89
C SER A 221 -12.11 -7.80 25.74
N ASN A 222 -11.00 -7.93 25.02
CA ASN A 222 -10.63 -6.97 23.97
C ASN A 222 -11.47 -7.17 22.71
N THR A 223 -11.79 -8.42 22.36
CA THR A 223 -12.67 -8.76 21.23
C THR A 223 -14.09 -8.24 21.45
N VAL A 224 -14.64 -8.42 22.65
CA VAL A 224 -15.99 -7.91 23.01
C VAL A 224 -16.05 -6.38 22.98
N THR A 225 -14.99 -5.71 23.44
CA THR A 225 -14.92 -4.24 23.42
C THR A 225 -14.86 -3.71 21.99
N GLN A 226 -14.10 -4.39 21.11
CA GLN A 226 -14.00 -4.05 19.70
C GLN A 226 -15.35 -4.22 18.97
N GLU A 227 -16.04 -5.33 19.17
CA GLU A 227 -17.38 -5.57 18.60
C GLU A 227 -18.41 -4.53 19.10
N MET A 228 -18.32 -4.13 20.37
CA MET A 228 -19.19 -3.10 20.93
C MET A 228 -18.97 -1.74 20.26
N ILE A 229 -17.71 -1.35 20.03
CA ILE A 229 -17.36 -0.10 19.33
C ILE A 229 -17.86 -0.14 17.89
N GLU A 230 -17.68 -1.26 17.19
CA GLU A 230 -18.14 -1.44 15.81
C GLU A 230 -19.67 -1.26 15.70
N ARG A 231 -20.45 -1.89 16.60
CA ARG A 231 -21.90 -1.72 16.64
C ARG A 231 -22.34 -0.28 16.92
N LEU A 232 -21.60 0.46 17.75
CA LEU A 232 -21.88 1.88 18.02
C LEU A 232 -21.58 2.74 16.78
N CYS A 233 -20.49 2.47 16.07
CA CYS A 233 -20.15 3.13 14.81
C CYS A 233 -21.21 2.87 13.72
N ASP A 234 -21.65 1.63 13.55
CA ASP A 234 -22.70 1.26 12.61
C ASP A 234 -24.02 1.97 12.95
N ARG A 235 -24.38 2.04 14.24
CA ARG A 235 -25.58 2.78 14.69
C ARG A 235 -25.45 4.28 14.40
N LEU A 236 -24.29 4.88 14.65
CA LEU A 236 -24.05 6.30 14.34
C LEU A 236 -24.20 6.60 12.84
N GLN A 237 -23.77 5.69 11.98
CA GLN A 237 -23.81 5.86 10.52
C GLN A 237 -25.18 5.55 9.90
N SER A 238 -25.89 4.56 10.42
CA SER A 238 -27.13 4.04 9.81
C SER A 238 -28.42 4.59 10.42
N ALA A 239 -28.39 5.10 11.66
CA ALA A 239 -29.60 5.56 12.33
C ALA A 239 -30.14 6.85 11.71
N THR A 240 -31.46 6.89 11.50
CA THR A 240 -32.15 8.08 10.96
C THR A 240 -32.67 9.00 12.05
N ARG A 241 -32.81 8.51 13.29
CA ARG A 241 -33.28 9.29 14.44
C ARG A 241 -32.11 9.89 15.20
N SER A 242 -32.18 11.20 15.49
CA SER A 242 -31.17 11.92 16.24
C SER A 242 -30.87 11.30 17.61
N GLU A 243 -31.89 10.83 18.33
CA GLU A 243 -31.71 10.20 19.65
C GLU A 243 -30.87 8.92 19.58
N ASP A 244 -31.06 8.10 18.55
CA ASP A 244 -30.29 6.86 18.36
C ASP A 244 -28.82 7.14 18.03
N ARG A 245 -28.56 8.23 17.31
CA ARG A 245 -27.19 8.70 17.02
C ARG A 245 -26.53 9.26 18.27
N ARG A 246 -27.25 10.04 19.09
CA ARG A 246 -26.76 10.52 20.40
C ARG A 246 -26.42 9.38 21.34
N ASP A 247 -27.28 8.35 21.44
CA ASP A 247 -27.00 7.13 22.20
C ASP A 247 -25.68 6.48 21.76
N ALA A 248 -25.47 6.36 20.45
CA ALA A 248 -24.26 5.78 19.89
C ALA A 248 -23.01 6.58 20.28
N VAL A 249 -23.04 7.91 20.13
CA VAL A 249 -21.91 8.77 20.50
C VAL A 249 -21.68 8.77 22.02
N ARG A 250 -22.74 8.72 22.86
CA ARG A 250 -22.59 8.57 24.31
C ARG A 250 -21.86 7.28 24.69
N GLY A 251 -22.17 6.17 23.99
CA GLY A 251 -21.44 4.91 24.14
C GLY A 251 -19.97 5.04 23.78
N LEU A 252 -19.66 5.64 22.63
CA LEU A 252 -18.28 5.89 22.17
C LEU A 252 -17.51 6.78 23.15
N LYS A 253 -18.13 7.86 23.65
CA LYS A 253 -17.56 8.75 24.67
C LYS A 253 -17.16 7.97 25.93
N GLY A 254 -18.03 7.09 26.42
CA GLY A 254 -17.76 6.29 27.62
C GLY A 254 -16.53 5.37 27.50
N LEU A 255 -16.24 4.91 26.28
CA LEU A 255 -15.11 4.04 25.97
C LEU A 255 -13.83 4.82 25.60
N SER A 256 -13.98 6.04 25.09
CA SER A 256 -12.88 6.83 24.48
C SER A 256 -11.68 7.09 25.38
N LYS A 257 -11.83 7.14 26.71
CA LYS A 257 -10.70 7.33 27.63
C LYS A 257 -9.87 6.07 27.86
N LYS A 258 -10.52 4.90 27.89
CA LYS A 258 -9.88 3.60 28.18
C LYS A 258 -9.43 2.86 26.93
N CYS A 259 -10.17 3.04 25.84
CA CYS A 259 -9.99 2.38 24.56
C CYS A 259 -9.74 3.43 23.46
N LYS A 260 -8.82 4.37 23.73
CA LYS A 260 -8.47 5.48 22.82
C LYS A 260 -8.13 4.97 21.43
N LEU A 261 -7.39 3.87 21.43
CA LEU A 261 -6.96 3.13 20.28
C LEU A 261 -8.13 2.71 19.39
N GLU A 262 -9.02 1.87 19.88
CA GLU A 262 -10.12 1.29 19.11
C GLU A 262 -11.14 2.36 18.73
N VAL A 263 -11.46 3.27 19.65
CA VAL A 263 -12.42 4.36 19.42
C VAL A 263 -11.88 5.35 18.40
N GLY A 264 -10.64 5.81 18.53
CA GLY A 264 -10.06 6.77 17.60
C GLY A 264 -9.95 6.22 16.18
N THR A 265 -9.59 4.95 16.07
CA THR A 265 -9.52 4.24 14.80
C THR A 265 -10.88 4.17 14.13
N GLN A 266 -11.87 3.59 14.80
CA GLN A 266 -13.14 3.25 14.15
C GLN A 266 -14.09 4.46 14.02
N SER A 267 -14.04 5.41 14.95
CA SER A 267 -15.09 6.44 15.07
C SER A 267 -14.66 7.86 14.70
N MET A 268 -13.36 8.20 14.66
CA MET A 268 -12.91 9.60 14.51
C MET A 268 -13.48 10.29 13.25
N ASN A 269 -13.49 9.60 12.10
CA ASN A 269 -14.09 10.14 10.87
C ASN A 269 -15.61 10.31 10.98
N LEU A 270 -16.30 9.38 11.66
CA LEU A 270 -17.75 9.45 11.85
C LEU A 270 -18.13 10.61 12.77
N LEU A 271 -17.34 10.84 13.81
CA LEU A 271 -17.50 11.95 14.73
C LEU A 271 -17.25 13.28 14.01
N ALA A 272 -16.19 13.39 13.20
CA ALA A 272 -15.92 14.58 12.40
C ALA A 272 -17.03 14.87 11.37
N ASN A 273 -17.55 13.85 10.70
CA ASN A 273 -18.69 14.01 9.78
C ASN A 273 -19.96 14.47 10.51
N THR A 274 -20.15 14.05 11.76
CA THR A 274 -21.30 14.45 12.59
C THR A 274 -21.26 15.97 12.89
N LEU A 275 -20.06 16.55 13.06
CA LEU A 275 -19.90 18.01 13.22
C LEU A 275 -20.44 18.80 12.00
N GLN A 276 -20.35 18.23 10.79
CA GLN A 276 -20.84 18.86 9.57
C GLN A 276 -22.30 18.53 9.25
N GLY A 277 -22.69 17.27 9.41
CA GLY A 277 -23.98 16.73 8.97
C GLY A 277 -25.15 17.08 9.89
N ASP A 278 -24.86 17.35 11.17
CA ASP A 278 -25.88 17.45 12.23
C ASP A 278 -25.84 18.78 12.96
N ARG A 279 -25.54 19.88 12.24
CA ARG A 279 -25.35 21.23 12.82
C ARG A 279 -26.51 21.74 13.68
N THR A 280 -27.72 21.22 13.49
CA THR A 280 -28.91 21.60 14.26
C THR A 280 -29.04 20.85 15.58
N ASP A 281 -28.26 19.79 15.80
CA ASP A 281 -28.30 18.96 17.00
C ASP A 281 -27.09 19.24 17.90
N LEU A 282 -27.21 20.31 18.71
CA LEU A 282 -26.12 20.77 19.58
C LEU A 282 -25.67 19.72 20.60
N ASP A 283 -26.59 18.89 21.10
CA ASP A 283 -26.27 17.82 22.04
C ASP A 283 -25.37 16.76 21.38
N LEU A 284 -25.69 16.39 20.13
CA LEU A 284 -24.91 15.43 19.37
C LEU A 284 -23.53 15.99 19.00
N ILE A 285 -23.45 17.27 18.62
CA ILE A 285 -22.19 17.96 18.33
C ILE A 285 -21.31 18.01 19.58
N GLN A 286 -21.87 18.39 20.73
CA GLN A 286 -21.13 18.42 21.99
C GLN A 286 -20.55 17.04 22.33
N LEU A 287 -21.37 15.98 22.22
CA LEU A 287 -20.91 14.61 22.45
C LEU A 287 -19.80 14.20 21.48
N ALA A 288 -19.90 14.58 20.21
CA ALA A 288 -18.90 14.27 19.20
C ALA A 288 -17.57 14.98 19.49
N LEU A 289 -17.61 16.27 19.83
CA LEU A 289 -16.43 17.06 20.20
C LEU A 289 -15.74 16.52 21.45
N GLU A 290 -16.50 16.20 22.50
CA GLU A 290 -15.93 15.63 23.74
C GLU A 290 -15.29 14.26 23.49
N THR A 291 -15.90 13.44 22.62
CA THR A 291 -15.35 12.14 22.24
C THR A 291 -14.06 12.30 21.43
N LEU A 292 -14.05 13.21 20.45
CA LEU A 292 -12.86 13.55 19.67
C LEU A 292 -11.75 14.08 20.58
N ALA A 293 -12.08 14.99 21.51
CA ALA A 293 -11.13 15.54 22.47
C ALA A 293 -10.48 14.44 23.32
N ASN A 294 -11.23 13.44 23.80
CA ASN A 294 -10.65 12.32 24.55
C ASN A 294 -9.64 11.49 23.73
N VAL A 295 -9.91 11.34 22.43
CA VAL A 295 -9.07 10.57 21.49
C VAL A 295 -7.80 11.33 21.11
N VAL A 296 -7.91 12.61 20.77
CA VAL A 296 -6.79 13.40 20.22
C VAL A 296 -6.00 14.15 21.30
N THR A 297 -6.60 14.46 22.45
CA THR A 297 -5.90 15.23 23.48
C THR A 297 -5.00 14.34 24.30
N TYR A 298 -3.75 14.77 24.43
CA TYR A 298 -2.80 14.26 25.41
C TYR A 298 -3.17 14.80 26.80
N GLU A 299 -3.63 13.93 27.71
CA GLU A 299 -3.84 14.30 29.10
C GLU A 299 -2.49 14.26 29.83
N THR A 300 -1.96 15.42 30.24
CA THR A 300 -0.80 15.50 31.15
C THR A 300 -1.25 15.15 32.57
N GLY A 301 -1.51 13.86 32.84
CA GLY A 301 -1.89 13.35 34.15
C GLY A 301 -0.69 12.75 34.90
N ASN A 302 -0.58 13.07 36.19
CA ASN A 302 0.48 12.66 37.14
C ASN A 302 0.48 11.16 37.51
N ASP A 303 -0.02 10.27 36.66
CA ASP A 303 -0.12 8.85 36.97
C ASP A 303 0.94 8.06 36.19
N ASP A 304 1.93 7.56 36.93
CA ASP A 304 3.10 6.78 36.50
C ASP A 304 2.78 5.49 35.68
N GLU A 305 1.51 5.20 35.38
CA GLU A 305 1.07 4.03 34.62
C GLU A 305 1.00 4.24 33.09
N GLN A 306 1.14 5.46 32.57
CA GLN A 306 1.04 5.74 31.11
C GLN A 306 2.39 5.79 30.37
N ALA A 307 3.50 5.58 31.07
CA ALA A 307 4.86 5.73 30.52
C ALA A 307 5.32 4.63 29.52
N ASN A 308 4.45 3.71 29.11
CA ASN A 308 4.82 2.58 28.25
C ASN A 308 3.88 2.32 27.05
N LEU A 309 3.14 3.33 26.59
CA LEU A 309 2.45 3.24 25.31
C LEU A 309 3.45 3.52 24.16
N PRO A 310 3.56 2.64 23.16
CA PRO A 310 4.48 2.79 22.05
C PRO A 310 4.12 4.04 21.24
N GLN A 311 4.97 5.06 21.27
CA GLN A 311 4.93 6.22 20.37
C GLN A 311 3.56 6.94 20.35
N ASP A 312 3.22 7.60 21.47
CA ASP A 312 2.00 8.36 21.77
C ASP A 312 0.90 8.34 20.68
N ILE A 313 -0.02 7.39 20.82
CA ILE A 313 -1.16 7.20 19.94
C ILE A 313 -2.05 8.46 19.81
N THR A 314 -2.08 9.32 20.83
CA THR A 314 -2.87 10.57 20.78
C THR A 314 -2.23 11.60 19.86
N VAL A 315 -0.90 11.63 19.79
CA VAL A 315 -0.16 12.44 18.81
C VAL A 315 -0.45 11.93 17.39
N GLN A 316 -0.47 10.61 17.19
CA GLN A 316 -0.82 10.03 15.89
C GLN A 316 -2.25 10.38 15.47
N PHE A 317 -3.22 10.25 16.38
CA PHE A 317 -4.60 10.65 16.09
C PHE A 317 -4.75 12.15 15.86
N THR A 318 -4.03 12.98 16.62
CA THR A 318 -3.97 14.43 16.38
C THR A 318 -3.46 14.71 14.98
N GLU A 319 -2.33 14.12 14.59
CA GLU A 319 -1.76 14.27 13.25
C GLU A 319 -2.72 13.83 12.14
N LEU A 320 -3.40 12.69 12.33
CA LEU A 320 -4.38 12.19 11.38
C LEU A 320 -5.58 13.13 11.26
N TYR A 321 -6.06 13.66 12.39
CA TYR A 321 -7.17 14.61 12.41
C TYR A 321 -6.81 15.90 11.67
N ILE A 322 -5.64 16.48 11.94
CA ILE A 322 -5.22 17.76 11.32
C ILE A 322 -4.76 17.62 9.85
N LYS A 323 -4.33 16.43 9.41
CA LYS A 323 -3.95 16.17 8.02
C LYS A 323 -5.17 16.16 7.08
N ASP A 324 -6.36 15.90 7.60
CA ASP A 324 -7.60 15.99 6.84
C ASP A 324 -8.22 17.39 6.93
N LYS A 325 -8.18 18.12 5.81
CA LYS A 325 -8.74 19.48 5.73
C LYS A 325 -10.23 19.54 6.05
N THR A 326 -10.98 18.46 5.78
CA THR A 326 -12.42 18.42 6.04
C THR A 326 -12.71 18.40 7.54
N HIS A 327 -11.92 17.65 8.32
CA HIS A 327 -12.03 17.60 9.78
C HIS A 327 -11.69 18.94 10.41
N VAL A 328 -10.58 19.56 10.00
CA VAL A 328 -10.16 20.87 10.51
C VAL A 328 -11.21 21.93 10.20
N HIS A 329 -11.73 21.95 8.97
CA HIS A 329 -12.79 22.87 8.59
C HIS A 329 -14.07 22.68 9.41
N ALA A 330 -14.51 21.42 9.60
CA ALA A 330 -15.68 21.09 10.41
C ALA A 330 -15.58 21.63 11.85
N ALA A 331 -14.40 21.51 12.46
CA ALA A 331 -14.18 22.00 13.82
C ALA A 331 -14.13 23.53 13.90
N LEU A 332 -13.51 24.19 12.91
CA LEU A 332 -13.39 25.66 12.87
C LEU A 332 -14.73 26.35 12.64
N GLU A 333 -15.60 25.79 11.79
CA GLU A 333 -16.94 26.33 11.53
C GLU A 333 -17.85 26.36 12.77
N LEU A 334 -17.52 25.62 13.82
CA LEU A 334 -18.27 25.64 15.09
C LEU A 334 -17.85 26.80 16.01
N ILE A 335 -16.76 27.51 15.68
CA ILE A 335 -16.23 28.65 16.45
C ILE A 335 -16.74 29.98 15.88
N GLU A 336 -17.20 29.98 14.61
CA GLU A 336 -17.76 31.15 13.91
C GLU A 336 -19.24 31.38 14.24
#